data_AF-A0A8T8HW29-F1
#
_entry.id   AF-A0A8T8HW29-F1
#
_cell.length_a   1.000
_cell.length_b   1.000
_cell.length_c   1.000
_cell.angle_alpha   90.00
_cell.angle_beta   90.00
_cell.angle_gamma   90.00
#
_symmetry.space_group_name_H-M   'P 1'
#
loop_
_entity.id
_entity.type
_entity.pdbx_description
1 polymer ?
#
loop_
_entity_poly.entity_id
_entity_poly.type
_entity_poly.pdbx_seq_one_letter_code
_entity_poly.pdbx_strand_id
1 'polypeptide(L)'
;PPLANAGFVIGPVLIALAALVPSTPHTAPRRTARSRQWAHLLMPYVPLLVCAVLVLRRTATGDLAPLDAVEIGCGFTVFVAVILRQLATIVDNTWLASLLRESERTLEHQAHHDSLTGLANRALFEHRLDLALAAHRDGTPFGLLFVDLDDFKAINDVSG
;
A
#
# COMPACT_ATOMS: atom_id res chain seq x y z
N PRO A 1 42.86 -29.55 -17.47
CA PRO A 1 42.06 -30.48 -16.62
C PRO A 1 40.55 -30.41 -16.96
N PRO A 2 39.90 -31.54 -17.29
CA PRO A 2 38.51 -31.58 -17.79
C PRO A 2 37.47 -31.11 -16.77
N LEU A 3 37.83 -31.03 -15.49
CA LEU A 3 36.97 -30.53 -14.40
C LEU A 3 36.69 -29.02 -14.47
N ALA A 4 37.58 -28.22 -15.06
CA ALA A 4 37.38 -26.76 -15.18
C ALA A 4 36.25 -26.39 -16.14
N ASN A 5 36.03 -27.21 -17.19
CA ASN A 5 34.96 -27.00 -18.16
C ASN A 5 33.59 -27.47 -17.64
N ALA A 6 33.56 -28.37 -16.66
CA ALA A 6 32.32 -28.81 -16.04
C ALA A 6 31.63 -27.65 -15.30
N GLY A 7 32.40 -26.76 -14.67
CA GLY A 7 31.87 -25.57 -13.99
C GLY A 7 31.13 -24.61 -14.92
N PHE A 8 31.60 -24.45 -16.16
CA PHE A 8 30.99 -23.55 -17.15
C PHE A 8 29.63 -24.06 -17.68
N VAL A 9 29.40 -25.38 -17.61
CA VAL A 9 28.14 -26.00 -18.03
C VAL A 9 27.18 -26.15 -16.83
N ILE A 10 27.71 -26.51 -15.66
CA ILE A 10 26.90 -26.74 -14.46
C ILE A 10 26.37 -25.43 -13.89
N GLY A 11 27.16 -24.33 -13.94
CA GLY A 11 26.75 -23.03 -13.40
C GLY A 11 25.43 -22.50 -13.97
N PRO A 12 25.31 -22.33 -15.31
CA PRO A 12 24.07 -21.86 -15.94
C PRO A 12 22.88 -22.80 -15.68
N VAL A 13 23.12 -24.11 -15.64
CA VAL A 13 22.08 -25.11 -15.37
C VAL A 13 21.57 -24.99 -13.94
N LEU A 14 22.45 -24.79 -12.96
CA LEU A 14 22.05 -24.57 -11.56
C LEU A 14 21.31 -23.23 -11.37
N ILE A 15 21.71 -22.17 -12.08
CA ILE A 15 21.00 -20.88 -12.08
C ILE A 15 19.60 -21.03 -12.71
N ALA A 16 19.49 -21.74 -13.83
CA ALA A 16 18.21 -22.02 -14.48
C ALA A 16 17.30 -22.91 -13.60
N LEU A 17 17.87 -23.91 -12.92
CA LEU A 17 17.15 -24.73 -11.94
C LEU A 17 16.71 -23.92 -10.72
N ALA A 18 17.55 -23.02 -10.20
CA ALA A 18 17.19 -22.12 -9.11
C ALA A 18 16.06 -21.15 -9.50
N ALA A 19 16.03 -20.69 -10.75
CA ALA A 19 14.95 -19.86 -11.29
C ALA A 19 13.63 -20.64 -11.52
N LEU A 20 13.70 -21.97 -11.67
CA LEU A 20 12.55 -22.86 -11.78
C LEU A 20 11.97 -23.27 -10.41
N VAL A 21 12.73 -23.12 -9.32
CA VAL A 21 12.22 -23.28 -7.96
C VAL A 21 11.43 -22.02 -7.60
N PRO A 22 10.13 -22.12 -7.32
CA PRO A 22 9.33 -20.95 -6.95
C PRO A 22 9.94 -20.30 -5.71
N SER A 23 10.39 -19.06 -5.83
CA SER A 23 10.84 -18.27 -4.69
C SER A 23 9.66 -18.14 -3.75
N THR A 24 9.68 -18.84 -2.60
CA THR A 24 8.68 -18.62 -1.57
C THR A 24 8.85 -17.19 -1.08
N PRO A 25 7.89 -16.28 -1.33
CA PRO A 25 7.98 -14.94 -0.80
C PRO A 25 8.01 -15.05 0.72
N HIS A 26 8.96 -14.36 1.36
CA HIS A 26 8.90 -14.12 2.80
C HIS A 26 7.49 -13.61 3.14
N THR A 27 6.89 -14.31 4.10
CA THR A 27 5.51 -14.24 4.59
C THR A 27 4.77 -12.92 4.38
N ALA A 28 3.77 -12.95 3.50
CA ALA A 28 2.59 -12.10 3.64
C ALA A 28 1.36 -13.02 3.79
N PRO A 29 0.60 -12.97 4.90
CA PRO A 29 -0.66 -13.68 5.00
C PRO A 29 -1.71 -12.96 4.12
N ARG A 30 -1.69 -13.21 2.80
CA ARG A 30 -2.61 -12.56 1.84
C ARG A 30 -3.50 -13.52 1.05
N ARG A 31 -3.55 -14.81 1.39
CA ARG A 31 -4.48 -15.77 0.73
C ARG A 31 -5.83 -15.95 1.43
N THR A 32 -5.96 -15.62 2.71
CA THR A 32 -7.25 -15.65 3.44
C THR A 32 -8.03 -14.34 3.36
N ALA A 33 -7.40 -13.24 2.95
CA ALA A 33 -8.06 -11.94 2.83
C ALA A 33 -8.95 -11.81 1.58
N ARG A 34 -8.66 -12.56 0.51
CA ARG A 34 -9.36 -12.39 -0.79
C ARG A 34 -10.82 -12.84 -0.73
N SER A 35 -11.15 -13.93 -0.02
CA SER A 35 -12.55 -14.41 0.08
C SER A 35 -13.44 -13.50 0.93
N ARG A 36 -12.91 -12.89 2.00
CA ARG A 36 -13.60 -11.84 2.77
C ARG A 36 -13.83 -10.58 1.92
N GLN A 37 -12.88 -10.22 1.06
CA GLN A 37 -12.97 -9.04 0.19
C GLN A 37 -14.19 -9.05 -0.76
N TRP A 38 -14.53 -10.20 -1.36
CA TRP A 38 -15.73 -10.31 -2.20
C TRP A 38 -17.04 -10.18 -1.41
N ALA A 39 -17.07 -10.70 -0.18
CA ALA A 39 -18.24 -10.58 0.70
C ALA A 39 -18.49 -9.12 1.12
N HIS A 40 -17.44 -8.34 1.41
CA HIS A 40 -17.55 -6.91 1.70
C HIS A 40 -18.01 -6.08 0.49
N LEU A 41 -17.70 -6.50 -0.74
CA LEU A 41 -18.14 -5.85 -1.97
C LEU A 41 -19.64 -6.08 -2.25
N LEU A 42 -20.18 -7.25 -1.89
CA LEU A 42 -21.59 -7.61 -2.13
C LEU A 42 -22.51 -7.19 -0.98
N MET A 43 -21.99 -7.06 0.23
CA MET A 43 -22.74 -6.64 1.42
C MET A 43 -23.60 -5.35 1.26
N PRO A 44 -23.18 -4.30 0.53
CA PRO A 44 -23.98 -3.08 0.39
C PRO A 44 -25.28 -3.30 -0.38
N TYR A 45 -25.33 -4.32 -1.24
CA TYR A 45 -26.44 -4.55 -2.15
C TYR A 45 -27.51 -5.48 -1.57
N VAL A 46 -27.20 -6.22 -0.49
CA VAL A 46 -28.16 -7.15 0.13
C VAL A 46 -29.40 -6.42 0.70
N PRO A 47 -29.26 -5.33 1.49
CA PRO A 47 -30.40 -4.53 1.93
C PRO A 47 -31.26 -3.98 0.78
N LEU A 48 -30.60 -3.50 -0.27
CA LEU A 48 -31.26 -2.97 -1.46
C LEU A 48 -32.08 -4.05 -2.17
N LEU A 49 -31.51 -5.25 -2.28
CA LEU A 49 -32.18 -6.41 -2.88
C LEU A 49 -33.41 -6.82 -2.06
N VAL A 50 -33.30 -6.83 -0.72
CA VAL A 50 -34.44 -7.15 0.17
C VAL A 50 -35.57 -6.13 0.00
N CYS A 51 -35.27 -4.83 0.01
CA CYS A 51 -36.27 -3.79 -0.23
C CYS A 51 -36.92 -3.94 -1.62
N ALA A 52 -36.12 -4.18 -2.66
CA ALA A 52 -36.62 -4.35 -4.02
C ALA A 52 -37.57 -5.56 -4.13
N VAL A 53 -37.22 -6.70 -3.50
CA VAL A 53 -38.06 -7.90 -3.49
C VAL A 53 -39.37 -7.68 -2.74
N LEU A 54 -39.36 -6.99 -1.60
CA LEU A 54 -40.58 -6.70 -0.83
C LEU A 54 -41.55 -5.82 -1.61
N VAL A 55 -41.05 -4.76 -2.26
CA VAL A 55 -41.86 -3.87 -3.11
C VAL A 55 -42.39 -4.59 -4.36
N LEU A 56 -41.55 -5.41 -4.99
CA LEU A 56 -41.93 -6.17 -6.19
C LEU A 56 -43.00 -7.22 -5.87
N ARG A 57 -42.88 -7.93 -4.74
CA ARG A 57 -43.89 -8.89 -4.28
C ARG A 57 -45.26 -8.22 -4.17
N ARG A 58 -45.31 -7.06 -3.52
CA ARG A 58 -46.55 -6.32 -3.24
C ARG A 58 -47.22 -5.79 -4.50
N THR A 59 -46.43 -5.25 -5.42
CA THR A 59 -46.93 -4.78 -6.73
C THR A 59 -47.42 -5.94 -7.60
N ALA A 60 -46.76 -7.10 -7.55
CA ALA A 60 -47.16 -8.29 -8.30
C ALA A 60 -48.43 -8.96 -7.75
N THR A 61 -48.67 -8.92 -6.44
CA THR A 61 -49.91 -9.43 -5.83
C THR A 61 -51.09 -8.46 -5.91
N GLY A 62 -50.89 -7.24 -6.44
CA GLY A 62 -51.93 -6.22 -6.56
C GLY A 62 -52.42 -5.68 -5.21
N ASP A 63 -51.63 -5.84 -4.15
CA ASP A 63 -52.04 -5.53 -2.79
C ASP A 63 -51.72 -4.06 -2.44
N LEU A 64 -52.74 -3.19 -2.51
CA LEU A 64 -52.65 -1.78 -2.14
C LEU A 64 -53.02 -1.52 -0.66
N ALA A 65 -53.21 -2.55 0.17
CA ALA A 65 -53.52 -2.37 1.60
C ALA A 65 -52.42 -1.59 2.34
N PRO A 66 -52.71 -0.85 3.43
CA PRO A 66 -51.69 -0.13 4.22
C PRO A 66 -50.53 -1.04 4.63
N LEU A 67 -49.31 -0.49 4.76
CA LEU A 67 -48.13 -1.23 5.23
C LEU A 67 -48.45 -1.94 6.55
N ASP A 68 -48.35 -3.27 6.54
CA ASP A 68 -48.54 -4.08 7.74
C ASP A 68 -47.38 -3.85 8.74
N ALA A 69 -47.63 -4.07 10.04
CA ALA A 69 -46.62 -3.84 11.08
C ALA A 69 -45.32 -4.62 10.82
N VAL A 70 -45.43 -5.78 10.19
CA VAL A 70 -44.29 -6.61 9.76
C VAL A 70 -43.49 -5.94 8.64
N GLU A 71 -44.13 -5.34 7.64
CA GLU A 71 -43.44 -4.64 6.55
C GLU A 71 -42.67 -3.42 7.07
N ILE A 72 -43.28 -2.67 8.00
CA ILE A 72 -42.63 -1.53 8.67
C ILE A 72 -41.42 -2.00 9.49
N GLY A 73 -41.58 -3.08 10.27
CA GLY A 73 -40.52 -3.66 11.07
C GLY A 73 -39.34 -4.16 10.23
N CYS A 74 -39.61 -4.84 9.12
CA CYS A 74 -38.58 -5.27 8.17
C CYS A 74 -37.86 -4.07 7.54
N GLY A 75 -38.60 -3.05 7.07
CA GLY A 75 -38.01 -1.84 6.51
C GLY A 75 -37.11 -1.11 7.50
N PHE A 76 -37.57 -0.95 8.74
CA PHE A 76 -36.79 -0.31 9.81
C PHE A 76 -35.52 -1.09 10.15
N THR A 77 -35.62 -2.43 10.24
CA THR A 77 -34.46 -3.30 10.51
C THR A 77 -33.42 -3.20 9.39
N VAL A 78 -33.86 -3.22 8.13
CA VAL A 78 -32.99 -3.06 6.97
C VAL A 78 -32.33 -1.67 6.97
N PHE A 79 -33.09 -0.61 7.28
CA PHE A 79 -32.57 0.75 7.38
C PHE A 79 -31.48 0.88 8.45
N VAL A 80 -31.72 0.37 9.67
CA VAL A 80 -30.73 0.37 10.75
C VAL A 80 -29.47 -0.42 10.35
N ALA A 81 -29.63 -1.59 9.73
CA ALA A 81 -28.51 -2.39 9.26
C ALA A 81 -27.66 -1.66 8.20
N VAL A 82 -28.30 -0.92 7.27
CA VAL A 82 -27.61 -0.09 6.27
C VAL A 82 -26.82 1.03 6.94
N ILE A 83 -27.44 1.74 7.89
CA ILE A 83 -26.79 2.83 8.63
C ILE A 83 -25.56 2.32 9.38
N LEU A 84 -25.69 1.22 10.14
CA LEU A 84 -24.57 0.61 10.85
C LEU A 84 -23.44 0.19 9.89
N ARG A 85 -23.78 -0.42 8.75
CA ARG A 85 -22.80 -0.78 7.71
C ARG A 85 -22.10 0.44 7.12
N GLN A 86 -22.84 1.52 6.86
CA GLN A 86 -22.29 2.75 6.29
C GLN A 86 -21.32 3.42 7.27
N LEU A 87 -21.65 3.44 8.56
CA LEU A 87 -20.76 3.93 9.61
C LEU A 87 -19.46 3.11 9.69
N ALA A 88 -19.55 1.78 9.68
CA ALA A 88 -18.36 0.92 9.68
C ALA A 88 -17.46 1.18 8.46
N THR A 89 -18.05 1.31 7.27
CA THR A 89 -17.30 1.62 6.04
C THR A 89 -16.60 2.97 6.11
N ILE A 90 -17.25 3.98 6.69
CA ILE A 90 -16.66 5.32 6.85
C ILE A 90 -15.46 5.26 7.79
N VAL A 91 -15.58 4.56 8.92
CA VAL A 91 -14.49 4.40 9.89
C VAL A 91 -13.29 3.69 9.24
N ASP A 92 -13.53 2.58 8.55
CA ASP A 92 -12.48 1.83 7.84
C ASP A 92 -11.75 2.69 6.81
N ASN A 93 -12.50 3.47 6.02
CA ASN A 93 -11.94 4.36 5.01
C ASN A 93 -11.08 5.47 5.64
N THR A 94 -11.53 6.06 6.75
CA THR A 94 -10.77 7.12 7.43
C THR A 94 -9.47 6.59 8.05
N TRP A 95 -9.49 5.36 8.57
CA TRP A 95 -8.31 4.71 9.11
C TRP A 95 -7.28 4.36 8.03
N LEU A 96 -7.75 3.86 6.88
CA LEU A 96 -6.90 3.59 5.72
C LEU A 96 -6.27 4.89 5.19
N ALA A 97 -7.05 5.97 5.13
CA ALA A 97 -6.56 7.27 4.68
C ALA A 97 -5.50 7.87 5.61
N SER A 98 -5.60 7.67 6.94
CA SER A 98 -4.57 8.14 7.88
C SER A 98 -3.27 7.35 7.73
N LEU A 99 -3.35 6.03 7.56
CA LEU A 99 -2.17 5.17 7.36
C LEU A 99 -1.42 5.52 6.07
N LEU A 100 -2.15 5.79 4.99
CA LEU A 100 -1.56 6.25 3.72
C LEU A 100 -0.80 7.56 3.88
N ARG A 101 -1.39 8.55 4.54
CA ARG A 101 -0.75 9.86 4.77
C ARG A 101 0.51 9.75 5.63
N GLU A 102 0.54 8.83 6.59
CA GLU A 102 1.72 8.62 7.43
C GLU A 102 2.85 7.93 6.63
N SER A 103 2.50 6.93 5.82
CA SER A 103 3.43 6.30 4.89
C SER A 103 3.99 7.29 3.85
N GLU A 104 3.18 8.19 3.31
CA GLU A 104 3.63 9.24 2.38
C GLU A 104 4.65 10.16 3.05
N ARG A 105 4.40 10.61 4.29
CA ARG A 105 5.35 11.44 5.03
C ARG A 105 6.65 10.72 5.35
N THR A 106 6.60 9.42 5.67
CA THR A 106 7.82 8.62 5.88
C THR A 106 8.59 8.43 4.58
N LEU A 107 7.91 8.22 3.45
CA LEU A 107 8.54 8.14 2.14
C LEU A 107 9.16 9.46 1.70
N GLU A 108 8.51 10.60 1.97
CA GLU A 108 9.11 11.93 1.77
C GLU A 108 10.32 12.16 2.69
N HIS A 109 10.25 11.74 3.95
CA HIS A 109 11.37 11.87 4.90
C HIS A 109 12.57 10.99 4.49
N GLN A 110 12.30 9.75 4.05
CA GLN A 110 13.33 8.84 3.52
C GLN A 110 13.87 9.30 2.15
N ALA A 111 13.10 10.07 1.38
CA ALA A 111 13.55 10.66 0.13
C ALA A 111 14.53 11.83 0.33
N HIS A 112 14.80 12.27 1.57
CA HIS A 112 15.71 13.39 1.87
C HIS A 112 16.93 13.05 2.74
N HIS A 113 16.99 11.86 3.32
CA HIS A 113 18.11 11.44 4.16
C HIS A 113 18.66 10.07 3.74
N ASP A 114 19.98 9.90 3.82
CA ASP A 114 20.66 8.65 3.52
C ASP A 114 20.52 7.69 4.72
N SER A 115 20.02 6.48 4.49
CA SER A 115 19.70 5.53 5.57
C SER A 115 20.93 4.93 6.27
N LEU A 116 22.09 4.96 5.62
CA LEU A 116 23.34 4.40 6.16
C LEU A 116 24.04 5.39 7.10
N THR A 117 23.95 6.69 6.79
CA THR A 117 24.68 7.75 7.51
C THR A 117 23.77 8.69 8.31
N GLY A 118 22.47 8.72 8.02
CA GLY A 118 21.51 9.69 8.58
C GLY A 118 21.67 11.12 8.05
N LEU A 119 22.66 11.36 7.19
CA LEU A 119 22.93 12.67 6.60
C LEU A 119 21.91 13.00 5.51
N ALA A 120 21.91 14.25 5.06
CA ALA A 120 21.14 14.66 3.89
C ALA A 120 21.56 13.81 2.69
N ASN A 121 20.59 13.20 2.02
CA ASN A 121 20.89 12.48 0.79
C ASN A 121 21.12 13.48 -0.37
N ARG A 122 21.49 12.94 -1.52
CA ARG A 122 21.78 13.74 -2.72
C ARG A 122 20.62 14.67 -3.11
N ALA A 123 19.37 14.22 -2.98
CA ALA A 123 18.20 15.03 -3.33
C ALA A 123 18.02 16.24 -2.39
N LEU A 124 18.18 16.04 -1.07
CA LEU A 124 18.12 17.15 -0.11
C LEU A 124 19.32 18.11 -0.25
N PHE A 125 20.50 17.58 -0.57
CA PHE A 125 21.67 18.40 -0.88
C PHE A 125 21.43 19.31 -2.09
N GLU A 126 20.96 18.74 -3.22
CA GLU A 126 20.65 19.49 -4.44
C GLU A 126 19.60 20.58 -4.16
N HIS A 127 18.53 20.26 -3.43
CA HIS A 127 17.51 21.23 -3.07
C HIS A 127 18.06 22.40 -2.22
N ARG A 128 18.91 22.11 -1.23
CA ARG A 128 19.54 23.16 -0.40
C ARG A 128 20.53 24.01 -1.19
N LEU A 129 21.24 23.40 -2.14
CA LEU A 129 22.15 24.12 -3.03
C LEU A 129 21.38 25.09 -3.93
N ASP A 130 20.25 24.67 -4.49
CA ASP A 130 19.38 25.54 -5.31
C ASP A 130 18.85 26.73 -4.51
N LEU A 131 18.42 26.50 -3.26
CA LEU A 131 17.98 27.58 -2.37
C LEU A 131 19.12 28.56 -2.04
N ALA A 132 20.32 28.05 -1.77
CA ALA A 132 21.49 28.89 -1.49
C ALA A 132 21.91 29.72 -2.71
N LEU A 133 21.87 29.13 -3.91
CA LEU A 133 22.14 29.83 -5.18
C LEU A 133 21.08 30.89 -5.48
N ALA A 134 19.80 30.64 -5.18
CA ALA A 134 18.74 31.61 -5.33
C ALA A 134 18.90 32.79 -4.36
N ALA A 135 19.21 32.51 -3.09
CA ALA A 135 19.45 33.52 -2.06
C ALA A 135 20.73 34.34 -2.30
N HIS A 136 21.72 33.78 -3.00
CA HIS A 136 22.93 34.49 -3.38
C HIS A 136 22.67 35.73 -4.26
N ARG A 137 21.50 35.83 -4.91
CA ARG A 137 21.10 37.05 -5.63
C ARG A 137 21.07 38.30 -4.73
N ASP A 138 20.94 38.12 -3.42
CA ASP A 138 20.95 39.19 -2.42
C ASP A 138 22.36 39.52 -1.88
N GLY A 139 23.41 38.89 -2.42
CA GLY A 139 24.82 39.20 -2.13
C GLY A 139 25.41 38.48 -0.92
N THR A 140 24.71 37.53 -0.30
CA THR A 140 25.23 36.69 0.77
C THR A 140 26.19 35.62 0.22
N PRO A 141 27.48 35.62 0.61
CA PRO A 141 28.42 34.59 0.16
C PRO A 141 28.16 33.26 0.89
N PHE A 142 28.28 32.14 0.15
CA PHE A 142 28.29 30.80 0.72
C PHE A 142 29.45 29.98 0.13
N GLY A 143 29.83 28.90 0.81
CA GLY A 143 30.89 27.98 0.37
C GLY A 143 30.40 26.53 0.40
N LEU A 144 30.96 25.71 -0.49
CA LEU A 144 30.71 24.27 -0.57
C LEU A 144 31.98 23.50 -0.24
N LEU A 145 31.90 22.56 0.69
CA LEU A 145 32.99 21.64 1.03
C LEU A 145 32.61 20.23 0.58
N PHE A 146 33.46 19.63 -0.25
CA PHE A 146 33.35 18.23 -0.63
C PHE A 146 34.39 17.42 0.13
N VAL A 147 33.96 16.31 0.74
CA VAL A 147 34.82 15.40 1.51
C VAL A 147 34.64 14.01 0.92
N ASP A 148 35.74 13.37 0.57
CA ASP A 148 35.78 11.98 0.12
C ASP A 148 36.66 11.16 1.08
N LEU A 149 36.37 9.87 1.20
CA LEU A 149 37.13 8.95 2.06
C LEU A 149 38.16 8.19 1.21
N ASP A 150 39.44 8.48 1.43
CA ASP A 150 40.53 7.78 0.76
C ASP A 150 40.58 6.29 1.17
N ASP A 151 40.90 5.41 0.21
CA ASP A 151 41.08 3.96 0.41
C ASP A 151 39.89 3.20 1.06
N PHE A 152 38.67 3.76 1.03
CA PHE A 152 37.48 3.13 1.62
C PHE A 152 37.18 1.72 1.08
N LYS A 153 37.61 1.42 -0.15
CA LYS A 153 37.48 0.10 -0.78
C LYS A 153 38.21 -1.00 0.01
N ALA A 154 39.43 -0.73 0.49
CA ALA A 154 40.23 -1.70 1.22
C ALA A 154 39.60 -2.08 2.58
N ILE A 155 38.90 -1.14 3.21
CA ILE A 155 38.20 -1.37 4.48
C ILE A 155 36.98 -2.27 4.27
N ASN A 156 36.19 -2.01 3.22
CA ASN A 156 35.05 -2.87 2.85
C ASN A 156 35.48 -4.28 2.44
N ASP A 157 36.63 -4.43 1.78
CA ASP A 157 37.15 -5.74 1.38
C ASP A 157 37.66 -6.57 2.58
N VAL A 158 38.02 -5.92 3.70
CA VAL A 158 38.46 -6.58 4.95
C VAL A 158 37.32 -6.85 5.94
N SER A 159 36.26 -6.03 5.90
CA SER A 159 35.14 -6.07 6.86
C SER A 159 33.83 -6.63 6.28
N GLY A 160 33.89 -7.21 5.07
CA GLY A 160 32.74 -7.72 4.31
C GLY A 160 31.99 -8.89 4.94
#